data_AF-A0A961QRZ8-F1
#
_entry.id   AF-A0A961QRZ8-F1
#
_cell.length_a   1.000
_cell.length_b   1.000
_cell.length_c   1.000
_cell.angle_alpha   90.00
_cell.angle_beta   90.00
_cell.angle_gamma   90.00
#
_symmetry.space_group_name_H-M   'P 1'
#
loop_
_entity.id
_entity.type
_entity.pdbx_description
1 polymer ?
#
loop_
_entity_poly.entity_id
_entity_poly.type
_entity_poly.pdbx_seq_one_letter_code
_entity_poly.pdbx_strand_id
1 'polypeptide(L)'
;HRMLGYLLALVGIVAWWRSRRSALGDIRGAFDAMAAMMVLQIALGIVTVLWGAPWQAAILHQLGAVALFVLVIRARFAALYPRPQRIARG
;
A
#
# COMPACT_ATOMS: atom_id res chain seq x y z
N HIS A 1 -8.81 13.86 8.24
CA HIS A 1 -8.75 12.73 7.30
C HIS A 1 -7.80 12.98 6.12
N ARG A 2 -8.08 13.92 5.19
CA ARG A 2 -7.26 14.16 3.97
C ARG A 2 -5.76 14.35 4.22
N MET A 3 -5.39 15.18 5.20
CA MET A 3 -3.97 15.44 5.54
C MET A 3 -3.21 14.16 5.92
N LEU A 4 -3.83 13.29 6.73
CA LEU A 4 -3.25 11.98 7.07
C LEU A 4 -3.18 11.06 5.85
N GLY A 5 -4.16 11.14 4.95
CA GLY A 5 -4.13 10.42 3.67
C GLY A 5 -2.96 10.84 2.77
N TYR A 6 -2.68 12.13 2.67
CA TYR A 6 -1.54 12.65 1.90
C TYR A 6 -0.20 12.26 2.53
N LEU A 7 -0.09 12.35 3.86
CA LEU A 7 1.10 11.90 4.57
C LEU A 7 1.33 10.40 4.37
N LEU A 8 0.28 9.58 4.49
CA LEU A 8 0.34 8.14 4.23
C LEU A 8 0.81 7.86 2.80
N ALA A 9 0.25 8.57 1.81
CA ALA A 9 0.64 8.42 0.41
C ALA A 9 2.14 8.74 0.20
N LEU A 10 2.62 9.85 0.76
CA LEU A 10 4.02 10.24 0.67
C LEU A 10 4.94 9.21 1.31
N VAL A 11 4.66 8.81 2.56
CA VAL A 11 5.46 7.81 3.28
C VAL A 11 5.44 6.47 2.57
N GLY A 12 4.28 6.03 2.07
CA GLY A 12 4.12 4.80 1.32
C GLY A 12 4.93 4.79 0.02
N ILE A 13 4.91 5.89 -0.75
CA ILE A 13 5.69 6.04 -1.99
C ILE A 13 7.18 5.98 -1.68
N VAL A 14 7.65 6.70 -0.65
CA VAL A 14 9.06 6.70 -0.25
C VAL A 14 9.50 5.31 0.20
N ALA A 15 8.68 4.61 0.99
CA ALA A 15 8.97 3.26 1.46
C ALA A 15 9.01 2.25 0.30
N TRP A 16 8.07 2.36 -0.64
CA TRP A 16 8.06 1.57 -1.87
C TRP A 16 9.30 1.84 -2.73
N TRP A 17 9.66 3.10 -2.98
CA TRP A 17 10.88 3.43 -3.72
C TRP A 17 12.11 2.78 -3.06
N ARG A 18 12.24 2.93 -1.75
CA ARG A 18 13.37 2.37 -0.99
C ARG A 18 13.42 0.85 -1.10
N SER A 19 12.28 0.16 -1.09
CA SER A 19 12.22 -1.30 -1.20
C SER A 19 12.74 -1.81 -2.55
N ARG A 20 12.64 -1.02 -3.63
CA ARG A 20 13.13 -1.40 -4.97
C ARG A 20 14.62 -1.70 -5.01
N ARG A 21 15.39 -1.16 -4.07
CA ARG A 21 16.84 -1.44 -3.92
C ARG A 21 17.13 -2.75 -3.19
N SER A 22 16.12 -3.43 -2.63
CA SER A 22 16.31 -4.70 -1.95
C SER A 22 16.66 -5.81 -2.93
N ALA A 23 17.66 -6.61 -2.58
CA ALA A 23 18.05 -7.80 -3.34
C ALA A 23 17.05 -8.98 -3.15
N LEU A 24 16.10 -8.84 -2.22
CA LEU A 24 15.11 -9.85 -1.88
C LEU A 24 13.79 -9.59 -2.63
N GLY A 25 13.36 -10.59 -3.41
CA GLY A 25 12.12 -10.52 -4.20
C GLY A 25 10.86 -10.38 -3.34
N ASP A 26 10.78 -11.11 -2.23
CA ASP A 26 9.61 -11.04 -1.33
C ASP A 26 9.40 -9.65 -0.72
N ILE A 27 10.48 -8.94 -0.37
CA ILE A 27 10.40 -7.56 0.11
C ILE A 27 9.85 -6.65 -0.99
N ARG A 28 10.42 -6.71 -2.20
CA ARG A 28 9.96 -5.89 -3.33
C ARG A 28 8.48 -6.13 -3.63
N GLY A 29 8.08 -7.41 -3.77
CA GLY A 29 6.70 -7.77 -4.02
C GLY A 29 5.74 -7.35 -2.91
N ALA A 30 6.17 -7.38 -1.64
CA ALA A 30 5.36 -6.89 -0.52
C ALA A 30 5.02 -5.40 -0.65
N PHE A 31 6.04 -4.61 -0.97
CA PHE A 31 5.88 -3.16 -1.12
C PHE A 31 5.18 -2.80 -2.44
N ASP A 32 5.36 -3.59 -3.51
CA ASP A 32 4.62 -3.42 -4.76
C ASP A 32 3.11 -3.61 -4.53
N ALA A 33 2.71 -4.66 -3.81
CA ALA A 33 1.30 -4.90 -3.45
C ALA A 33 0.73 -3.77 -2.58
N MET A 34 1.49 -3.31 -1.58
CA MET A 34 1.10 -2.16 -0.75
C MET A 34 0.92 -0.89 -1.58
N ALA A 35 1.87 -0.58 -2.48
CA ALA A 35 1.79 0.60 -3.34
C ALA A 35 0.61 0.54 -4.32
N ALA A 36 0.37 -0.62 -4.94
CA ALA A 36 -0.78 -0.83 -5.83
C ALA A 36 -2.11 -0.60 -5.09
N MET A 37 -2.27 -1.19 -3.89
CA MET A 37 -3.48 -0.99 -3.08
C MET A 37 -3.61 0.48 -2.62
N MET A 38 -2.51 1.16 -2.32
CA MET A 38 -2.54 2.57 -1.94
C MET A 38 -3.06 3.46 -3.08
N VAL A 39 -2.62 3.21 -4.32
CA VAL A 39 -3.14 3.93 -5.51
C VAL A 39 -4.63 3.65 -5.69
N LEU A 40 -5.05 2.37 -5.61
CA LEU A 40 -6.46 2.00 -5.68
C LEU A 40 -7.28 2.68 -4.58
N GLN A 41 -6.77 2.72 -3.35
CA GLN A 41 -7.44 3.34 -2.21
C GLN A 41 -7.64 4.85 -2.40
N ILE A 42 -6.64 5.55 -2.95
CA ILE A 42 -6.75 6.97 -3.29
C ILE A 42 -7.81 7.18 -4.37
N ALA A 43 -7.79 6.37 -5.44
CA ALA A 43 -8.78 6.44 -6.50
C ALA A 43 -10.21 6.22 -5.97
N LEU A 44 -10.43 5.19 -5.13
CA LEU A 44 -11.70 4.94 -4.46
C LEU A 44 -12.15 6.12 -3.61
N GLY A 45 -11.22 6.76 -2.88
CA GLY A 45 -11.53 7.93 -2.06
C GLY A 45 -11.98 9.13 -2.89
N ILE A 46 -11.31 9.38 -4.02
CA ILE A 46 -11.68 10.44 -4.97
C ILE A 46 -13.07 10.15 -5.55
N VAL A 47 -13.29 8.94 -6.08
CA VAL A 47 -14.59 8.53 -6.65
C VAL A 47 -15.72 8.66 -5.64
N THR A 48 -15.48 8.24 -4.39
CA THR A 48 -16.48 8.34 -3.31
C THR A 48 -16.93 9.78 -3.11
N VAL A 49 -16.01 10.76 -3.09
CA VAL A 49 -16.36 12.17 -2.93
C VAL A 49 -17.04 12.73 -4.19
N LEU A 50 -16.54 12.39 -5.37
CA LEU A 50 -17.11 12.87 -6.64
C LEU A 50 -18.56 12.45 -6.85
N TRP A 51 -18.95 11.27 -6.34
CA TRP A 51 -20.31 10.74 -6.49
C TRP A 51 -21.24 11.06 -5.32
N GLY A 52 -20.84 11.95 -4.40
CA GLY A 52 -21.68 12.33 -3.25
C GLY A 52 -21.75 11.26 -2.16
N ALA A 53 -20.71 10.44 -2.03
CA ALA A 53 -20.55 9.39 -1.02
C ALA A 53 -21.68 8.35 -0.95
N PRO A 54 -22.04 7.68 -2.07
CA PRO A 54 -22.96 6.55 -2.02
C PRO A 54 -22.36 5.45 -1.15
N TRP A 55 -23.21 4.79 -0.36
CA TRP A 55 -22.74 3.85 0.67
C TRP A 55 -21.92 2.68 0.11
N GLN A 56 -22.17 2.27 -1.14
CA GLN A 56 -21.41 1.23 -1.85
C GLN A 56 -19.96 1.65 -2.11
N ALA A 57 -19.74 2.89 -2.58
CA ALA A 57 -18.39 3.41 -2.77
C ALA A 57 -17.71 3.64 -1.41
N ALA A 58 -18.47 4.16 -0.44
CA ALA A 58 -17.96 4.38 0.91
C ALA A 58 -17.52 3.07 1.58
N ILE A 59 -18.31 2.00 1.55
CA ILE A 59 -17.94 0.71 2.14
C ILE A 59 -16.76 0.08 1.41
N LEU A 60 -16.71 0.19 0.08
CA LEU A 60 -15.58 -0.32 -0.69
C LEU A 60 -14.28 0.43 -0.34
N HIS A 61 -14.36 1.75 -0.13
CA HIS A 61 -13.24 2.54 0.36
C HIS A 61 -12.82 2.13 1.79
N GLN A 62 -13.76 1.85 2.69
CA GLN A 62 -13.42 1.37 4.04
C GLN A 62 -12.75 0.00 4.01
N LEU A 63 -13.27 -0.95 3.22
CA LEU A 63 -12.66 -2.27 3.05
C LEU A 63 -11.26 -2.16 2.42
N GLY A 64 -11.10 -1.29 1.41
CA GLY A 64 -9.81 -0.98 0.84
C GLY A 64 -8.81 -0.39 1.85
N ALA A 65 -9.28 0.43 2.80
CA ALA A 65 -8.45 0.95 3.88
C ALA A 65 -7.94 -0.16 4.81
N VAL A 66 -8.79 -1.13 5.16
CA VAL A 66 -8.39 -2.30 5.94
C VAL A 66 -7.38 -3.15 5.17
N ALA A 67 -7.62 -3.39 3.87
CA ALA A 67 -6.69 -4.12 3.02
C ALA A 67 -5.32 -3.42 2.94
N LEU A 68 -5.31 -2.10 2.73
CA LEU A 68 -4.08 -1.30 2.73
C LEU A 68 -3.35 -1.39 4.07
N PHE A 69 -4.06 -1.30 5.19
CA PHE A 69 -3.48 -1.44 6.52
C PHE A 69 -2.79 -2.79 6.72
N VAL A 70 -3.46 -3.89 6.33
CA VAL A 70 -2.87 -5.24 6.39
C VAL A 70 -1.65 -5.35 5.49
N LEU A 71 -1.67 -4.79 4.28
CA LEU A 71 -0.53 -4.82 3.36
C LEU A 71 0.65 -4.00 3.86
N VAL A 72 0.41 -2.87 4.54
CA VAL A 72 1.47 -2.11 5.23
C VAL A 72 2.12 -2.96 6.32
N ILE A 73 1.33 -3.65 7.14
CA ILE A 73 1.87 -4.58 8.17
C ILE A 73 2.66 -5.72 7.50
N ARG A 74 2.12 -6.34 6.45
CA ARG A 74 2.81 -7.41 5.70
C ARG A 74 4.16 -6.93 5.14
N ALA A 75 4.18 -5.76 4.51
CA ALA A 75 5.40 -5.17 3.95
C ALA A 75 6.44 -4.87 5.03
N ARG A 76 6.01 -4.32 6.17
CA ARG A 76 6.89 -4.11 7.33
C ARG A 76 7.42 -5.43 7.89
N PHE A 77 6.56 -6.44 8.04
CA PHE A 77 6.97 -7.76 8.53
C PHE A 77 7.99 -8.41 7.60
N ALA A 78 7.75 -8.40 6.29
CA ALA A 78 8.70 -8.94 5.30
C ALA A 78 10.06 -8.24 5.34
N ALA A 79 10.09 -6.93 5.64
CA ALA A 79 11.34 -6.17 5.78
C ALA A 79 12.08 -6.45 7.10
N LEU A 80 11.35 -6.63 8.20
CA LEU A 80 11.92 -6.88 9.54
C LEU A 80 12.31 -8.35 9.75
N TYR A 81 11.61 -9.28 9.10
CA TYR A 81 11.82 -10.72 9.20
C TYR A 81 11.94 -11.35 7.80
N PRO A 82 13.04 -11.07 7.07
CA PRO A 82 13.17 -11.55 5.70
C PRO A 82 13.24 -13.08 5.64
N ARG A 83 12.40 -13.67 4.79
CA ARG A 83 12.43 -15.12 4.55
C ARG A 83 13.72 -15.52 3.83
N PRO A 84 14.32 -16.67 4.17
CA PRO A 84 15.41 -17.25 3.39
C PRO A 84 14.97 -17.42 1.94
N GLN A 85 15.68 -16.78 1.03
CA GLN A 85 15.43 -16.87 -0.40
C GLN A 85 16.72 -16.59 -1.14
N ARG A 86 16.80 -17.06 -2.39
CA ARG A 86 17.92 -16.71 -3.26
C ARG A 86 17.83 -15.22 -3.57
N ILE A 87 18.96 -14.54 -3.51
CA ILE A 87 19.06 -13.16 -3.96
C ILE A 87 18.64 -13.13 -5.43
N ALA A 88 17.65 -12.29 -5.73
CA ALA A 88 17.23 -12.12 -7.11
C ALA A 88 18.39 -11.47 -7.87
N ARG A 89 18.88 -12.15 -8.91
CA ARG A 89 19.82 -11.54 -9.84
C ARG A 89 19.05 -10.45 -10.59
N GLY A 90 19.40 -9.20 -10.30
CA GLY A 90 18.96 -8.03 -11.08
C GLY A 90 19.65 -8.04 -12.42
#